data_AF-X0XWZ0-F1
#
_entry.id   AF-X0XWZ0-F1
#
_cell.length_a   1.000
_cell.length_b   1.000
_cell.length_c   1.000
_cell.angle_alpha   90.00
_cell.angle_beta   90.00
_cell.angle_gamma   90.00
#
_symmetry.space_group_name_H-M   'P 1'
#
loop_
_entity.id
_entity.type
_entity.pdbx_description
1 polymer ?
#
loop_
_entity_poly.entity_id
_entity_poly.type
_entity_poly.pdbx_seq_one_letter_code
_entity_poly.pdbx_strand_id
1 'polypeptide(L)'
;MSSAYVPLAGMAVRNEFVALFQDQEAEFQHLYTFSAHPIACAIGDEVMRIIEEENMIARAEQMGKYLHESLLQLMDLPMIGDIRGKGMLWAIEFVKDKRTKEPFPKEKNVKMDIIVQCLLKGVFFYPGYYEDERGRGDHLMIAPPFIITEEQIDECVAILRETLEDSRDKYYAD
;
A
#
# COMPACT_ATOMS: atom_id res chain seq x y z
N MET A 1 13.08 -2.61 6.53
CA MET A 1 14.24 -2.70 7.43
C MET A 1 13.91 -3.45 8.70
N SER A 2 12.96 -3.04 9.54
CA SER A 2 12.63 -3.77 10.78
C SER A 2 11.23 -4.39 10.80
N SER A 3 10.50 -4.41 9.68
CA SER A 3 9.08 -4.82 9.62
C SER A 3 8.20 -4.21 10.72
N ALA A 4 8.52 -2.96 11.12
CA ALA A 4 7.88 -2.21 12.19
C ALA A 4 7.99 -2.79 13.62
N TYR A 5 8.82 -3.80 13.86
CA TYR A 5 9.10 -4.32 15.21
C TYR A 5 9.77 -3.26 16.12
N VAL A 6 10.57 -2.37 15.53
CA VAL A 6 11.27 -1.29 16.22
C VAL A 6 11.53 -0.13 15.24
N PRO A 7 11.52 1.15 15.67
CA PRO A 7 11.90 2.27 14.82
C PRO A 7 13.34 2.10 14.33
N LEU A 8 13.50 1.96 13.01
CA LEU A 8 14.79 1.83 12.37
C LEU A 8 14.71 2.41 10.97
N ALA A 9 15.61 3.35 10.67
CA ALA A 9 15.76 3.98 9.37
C ALA A 9 17.24 3.95 8.96
N GLY A 10 17.50 4.07 7.66
CA GLY A 10 18.84 4.11 7.10
C GLY A 10 18.88 5.00 5.87
N MET A 11 20.07 5.55 5.60
CA MET A 11 20.36 6.30 4.38
C MET A 11 21.48 5.57 3.65
N ALA A 12 21.20 5.11 2.43
CA ALA A 12 22.21 4.57 1.53
C ALA A 12 22.69 5.69 0.60
N VAL A 13 24.00 5.84 0.45
CA VAL A 13 24.63 6.89 -0.36
C VAL A 13 25.63 6.24 -1.32
N ARG A 14 25.74 6.77 -2.55
CA ARG A 14 26.75 6.31 -3.51
C ARG A 14 28.15 6.65 -3.00
N ASN A 15 29.12 5.76 -3.25
CA ASN A 15 30.50 5.94 -2.81
C ASN A 15 31.13 7.26 -3.31
N GLU A 16 30.77 7.72 -4.50
CA GLU A 16 31.27 9.00 -5.06
C GLU A 16 30.93 10.21 -4.19
N PHE A 17 29.78 10.21 -3.50
CA PHE A 17 29.43 11.28 -2.57
C PHE A 17 30.13 11.14 -1.22
N VAL A 18 30.41 9.90 -0.79
CA VAL A 18 31.18 9.64 0.43
C VAL A 18 32.63 10.12 0.25
N ALA A 19 33.21 9.93 -0.94
CA ALA A 19 34.56 10.38 -1.28
C ALA A 19 34.73 11.91 -1.16
N LEU A 20 33.68 12.69 -1.42
CA LEU A 20 33.72 14.15 -1.25
C LEU A 20 34.04 14.60 0.19
N PHE A 21 33.72 13.76 1.18
CA PHE A 21 34.04 14.01 2.59
C PHE A 21 35.37 13.37 3.03
N GLN A 22 35.97 12.52 2.20
CA GLN A 22 37.27 11.89 2.47
C GLN A 22 38.43 12.75 1.95
N ASP A 23 38.23 13.41 0.81
CA ASP A 23 39.25 14.25 0.16
C ASP A 23 39.32 15.68 0.72
N GLN A 24 38.36 16.06 1.57
CA GLN A 24 38.36 17.33 2.29
C GLN A 24 38.54 17.03 3.77
N GLU A 25 39.27 17.88 4.50
CA GLU A 25 39.27 17.89 5.98
C GLU A 25 37.91 18.34 6.55
N ALA A 26 36.82 17.94 5.91
CA ALA A 26 35.45 18.32 6.22
C ALA A 26 34.81 17.22 7.07
N GLU A 27 34.48 17.55 8.32
CA GLU A 27 33.73 16.65 9.19
C GLU A 27 32.26 16.57 8.76
N PHE A 28 31.71 15.36 8.69
CA PHE A 28 30.27 15.17 8.51
C PHE A 28 29.53 15.40 9.83
N GLN A 29 29.11 16.64 10.09
CA GLN A 29 28.43 17.03 11.32
C GLN A 29 26.92 16.79 11.24
N HIS A 30 26.53 15.52 11.29
CA HIS A 30 25.13 15.11 11.43
C HIS A 30 25.03 13.88 12.32
N LEU A 31 24.15 13.93 13.33
CA LEU A 31 23.95 12.79 14.24
C LEU A 31 22.52 12.81 14.78
N TYR A 32 21.98 11.62 15.02
CA TYR A 32 20.83 11.42 15.91
C TYR A 32 21.29 10.67 17.15
N THR A 33 20.76 11.01 18.33
CA THR A 33 21.09 10.32 19.60
C THR A 33 20.92 8.80 19.53
N PHE A 34 19.93 8.33 18.76
CA PHE A 34 19.65 6.90 18.57
C PHE A 34 20.19 6.33 17.24
N SER A 35 21.14 7.03 16.59
CA SER A 35 21.83 6.48 15.42
C SER A 35 22.51 5.17 15.81
N ALA A 36 22.36 4.14 14.97
CA ALA A 36 22.92 2.81 15.21
C ALA A 36 22.52 2.20 16.57
N HIS A 37 21.27 2.42 17.02
CA HIS A 37 20.76 1.81 18.25
C HIS A 37 20.92 0.27 18.19
N PRO A 38 21.72 -0.37 19.07
CA PRO A 38 22.13 -1.77 18.90
C PRO A 38 20.97 -2.76 18.79
N ILE A 39 19.93 -2.59 19.61
CA ILE A 39 18.72 -3.44 19.56
C ILE A 39 17.98 -3.26 18.23
N ALA A 40 17.92 -2.04 17.71
CA ALA A 40 17.22 -1.77 16.46
C ALA A 40 17.98 -2.39 15.29
N CYS A 41 19.31 -2.27 15.29
CA CYS A 41 20.19 -2.92 14.32
C CYS A 41 20.05 -4.46 14.35
N ALA A 42 20.09 -5.08 15.54
CA ALA A 42 19.95 -6.54 15.66
C ALA A 42 18.60 -7.05 15.14
N ILE A 43 17.50 -6.35 15.43
CA ILE A 43 16.16 -6.69 14.91
C ILE A 43 16.10 -6.47 13.39
N GLY A 44 16.68 -5.39 12.89
CA GLY A 44 16.73 -5.12 11.45
C GLY A 44 17.51 -6.18 10.68
N ASP A 45 18.65 -6.61 11.21
CA ASP A 45 19.48 -7.69 10.65
C ASP A 45 18.69 -9.01 10.58
N GLU A 46 18.02 -9.38 11.68
CA GLU A 46 17.20 -10.59 11.73
C GLU A 46 16.02 -10.56 10.74
N VAL A 47 15.37 -9.40 10.58
CA VAL A 47 14.30 -9.24 9.58
C VAL A 47 14.83 -9.43 8.16
N MET A 48 16.02 -8.90 7.85
CA MET A 48 16.65 -9.08 6.55
C MET A 48 17.00 -10.56 6.32
N ARG A 49 17.53 -11.24 7.34
CA ARG A 49 17.83 -12.68 7.31
C ARG A 49 16.58 -13.51 7.01
N ILE A 50 15.46 -13.23 7.67
CA ILE A 50 14.17 -13.90 7.40
C ILE A 50 13.71 -13.66 5.96
N ILE A 51 13.81 -12.42 5.46
CA ILE A 51 13.43 -12.09 4.08
C ILE A 51 14.22 -12.92 3.07
N GLU A 52 15.51 -13.14 3.32
CA GLU A 52 16.40 -13.93 2.48
C GLU A 52 16.16 -15.44 2.63
N GLU A 53 16.22 -15.98 3.86
CA GLU A 53 16.09 -17.41 4.15
C GLU A 53 14.73 -17.97 3.69
N GLU A 54 13.65 -17.20 3.86
CA GLU A 54 12.31 -17.61 3.46
C GLU A 54 11.93 -17.16 2.04
N ASN A 55 12.87 -16.61 1.26
CA ASN A 55 12.67 -16.13 -0.12
C ASN A 55 11.46 -15.20 -0.29
N MET A 56 11.27 -14.29 0.66
CA MET A 56 10.07 -13.46 0.77
C MET A 56 9.86 -12.53 -0.42
N ILE A 57 10.94 -12.11 -1.11
CA ILE A 57 10.84 -11.28 -2.31
C ILE A 57 10.23 -12.05 -3.49
N ALA A 58 10.66 -13.30 -3.69
CA ALA A 58 10.10 -14.17 -4.72
C ALA A 58 8.64 -14.51 -4.42
N ARG A 59 8.33 -14.78 -3.13
CA ARG A 59 6.95 -14.97 -2.67
C ARG A 59 6.09 -13.74 -2.92
N ALA A 60 6.58 -12.54 -2.59
CA ALA A 60 5.87 -11.28 -2.82
C ALA A 60 5.64 -11.01 -4.31
N GLU A 61 6.55 -11.44 -5.19
CA GLU A 61 6.32 -11.38 -6.65
C GLU A 61 5.21 -12.33 -7.08
N GLN A 62 5.22 -13.58 -6.60
CA GLN A 62 4.21 -14.58 -6.93
C GLN A 62 2.83 -14.17 -6.40
N MET A 63 2.72 -13.86 -5.10
CA MET A 63 1.47 -13.42 -4.48
C MET A 63 1.02 -12.07 -5.02
N GLY A 64 1.94 -11.20 -5.44
CA GLY A 64 1.59 -9.95 -6.11
C GLY A 64 0.89 -10.15 -7.45
N LYS A 65 1.28 -11.19 -8.22
CA LYS A 65 0.58 -11.59 -9.46
C LYS A 65 -0.82 -12.12 -9.14
N TYR A 66 -0.93 -13.00 -8.16
CA TYR A 66 -2.23 -13.54 -7.72
C TYR A 66 -3.17 -12.43 -7.22
N LEU A 67 -2.65 -11.52 -6.38
CA LEU A 67 -3.39 -10.36 -5.89
C LEU A 67 -3.85 -9.47 -7.04
N HIS A 68 -2.99 -9.20 -8.02
CA HIS A 68 -3.37 -8.43 -9.20
C HIS A 68 -4.52 -9.09 -9.97
N GLU A 69 -4.39 -10.38 -10.28
CA GLU A 69 -5.41 -11.13 -11.01
C GLU A 69 -6.75 -11.16 -10.26
N SER A 70 -6.70 -11.33 -8.94
CA SER A 70 -7.88 -11.31 -8.06
C SER A 70 -8.54 -9.93 -8.05
N LEU A 71 -7.76 -8.86 -7.90
CA LEU A 71 -8.26 -7.49 -7.95
C LEU A 71 -8.87 -7.14 -9.31
N LEU A 72 -8.25 -7.57 -10.41
CA LEU A 72 -8.77 -7.32 -11.76
C LEU A 72 -10.17 -7.90 -11.99
N GLN A 73 -10.57 -8.91 -11.21
CA GLN A 73 -11.95 -9.42 -11.28
C GLN A 73 -12.97 -8.34 -10.92
N LEU A 74 -12.63 -7.37 -10.06
CA LEU A 74 -13.49 -6.23 -9.69
C LEU A 74 -13.69 -5.23 -10.83
N MET A 75 -12.93 -5.34 -11.92
CA MET A 75 -13.09 -4.48 -13.10
C MET A 75 -14.41 -4.73 -13.85
N ASP A 76 -15.23 -5.71 -13.47
CA ASP A 76 -16.60 -5.83 -13.94
C ASP A 76 -17.54 -4.78 -13.31
N LEU A 77 -17.22 -4.30 -12.11
CA LEU A 77 -18.04 -3.33 -11.39
C LEU A 77 -17.95 -1.93 -12.04
N PRO A 78 -19.09 -1.21 -12.17
CA PRO A 78 -19.17 0.08 -12.85
C PRO A 78 -18.40 1.19 -12.12
N MET A 79 -18.29 1.09 -10.80
CA MET A 79 -17.60 2.10 -9.98
C MET A 79 -16.08 1.96 -9.99
N ILE A 80 -15.53 0.83 -10.44
CA ILE A 80 -14.08 0.64 -10.50
C ILE A 80 -13.53 1.31 -11.76
N GLY A 81 -12.78 2.39 -11.56
CA GLY A 81 -12.19 3.19 -12.62
C GLY A 81 -10.89 2.59 -13.13
N ASP A 82 -10.00 2.22 -12.22
CA ASP A 82 -8.68 1.69 -12.53
C ASP A 82 -8.15 0.84 -11.36
N ILE A 83 -7.26 -0.10 -11.68
CA ILE A 83 -6.51 -0.89 -10.71
C ILE A 83 -5.04 -0.85 -11.13
N ARG A 84 -4.19 -0.24 -10.30
CA ARG A 84 -2.77 -0.06 -10.62
C ARG A 84 -1.88 -0.33 -9.43
N GLY A 85 -0.68 -0.82 -9.69
CA GLY A 85 0.23 -1.21 -8.64
C GLY A 85 1.37 -2.06 -9.15
N LYS A 86 2.17 -2.57 -8.20
CA LYS A 86 3.26 -3.50 -8.48
C LYS A 86 3.57 -4.33 -7.25
N GLY A 87 3.83 -5.62 -7.46
CA GLY A 87 4.14 -6.55 -6.38
C GLY A 87 2.95 -6.62 -5.42
N MET A 88 3.19 -6.32 -4.14
CA MET A 88 2.16 -6.37 -3.10
C MET A 88 1.46 -5.02 -2.85
N LEU A 89 1.79 -3.95 -3.59
CA LEU A 89 1.18 -2.63 -3.40
C LEU A 89 0.28 -2.28 -4.58
N TRP A 90 -1.02 -2.15 -4.29
CA TRP A 90 -2.06 -1.86 -5.30
C TRP A 90 -2.99 -0.76 -4.84
N ALA A 91 -3.48 0.02 -5.80
CA ALA A 91 -4.53 1.02 -5.65
C ALA A 91 -5.76 0.62 -6.48
N ILE A 92 -6.95 0.86 -5.93
CA ILE A 92 -8.25 0.59 -6.54
C ILE A 92 -9.01 1.92 -6.58
N GLU A 93 -9.26 2.46 -7.77
CA GLU A 93 -9.93 3.75 -7.94
C GLU A 93 -11.44 3.64 -8.10
N PHE A 94 -12.15 4.57 -7.46
CA PHE A 94 -13.58 4.72 -7.57
C PHE A 94 -13.95 5.93 -8.44
N VAL A 95 -14.78 5.68 -9.45
CA VAL A 95 -15.27 6.70 -10.38
C VAL A 95 -16.78 6.59 -10.52
N LYS A 96 -17.42 7.75 -10.70
CA LYS A 96 -18.85 7.84 -11.01
C LYS A 96 -19.14 7.28 -12.40
N ASP A 97 -18.33 7.64 -13.40
CA ASP A 97 -18.45 7.11 -14.76
C ASP A 97 -17.15 6.47 -15.22
N LYS A 98 -17.21 5.17 -15.52
CA LYS A 98 -16.05 4.35 -15.89
C LYS A 98 -15.43 4.71 -17.23
N ARG A 99 -16.23 5.22 -18.16
CA ARG A 99 -15.82 5.56 -19.52
C ARG A 99 -15.13 6.92 -19.54
N THR A 100 -15.68 7.90 -18.83
CA THR A 100 -15.13 9.26 -18.75
C THR A 100 -14.08 9.41 -17.65
N LYS A 101 -14.02 8.45 -16.71
CA LYS A 101 -13.24 8.53 -15.47
C LYS A 101 -13.66 9.70 -14.57
N GLU A 102 -14.92 10.13 -14.67
CA GLU A 102 -15.45 11.19 -13.81
C GLU A 102 -15.41 10.72 -12.35
N PRO A 103 -14.70 11.40 -11.43
CA PRO A 103 -14.64 11.00 -10.04
C PRO A 103 -15.96 11.32 -9.31
N PHE A 104 -16.24 10.61 -8.23
CA PHE A 104 -17.35 10.94 -7.34
C PHE A 104 -17.19 12.35 -6.74
N PRO A 105 -18.30 13.05 -6.43
CA PRO A 105 -18.26 14.26 -5.61
C PRO A 105 -17.67 13.97 -4.23
N LYS A 106 -16.87 14.91 -3.71
CA LYS A 106 -16.18 14.77 -2.42
C LYS A 106 -17.16 14.48 -1.27
N GLU A 107 -18.36 15.04 -1.34
CA GLU A 107 -19.40 14.93 -0.32
C GLU A 107 -19.91 13.49 -0.14
N LYS A 108 -19.76 12.62 -1.17
CA LYS A 108 -20.12 11.20 -1.08
C LYS A 108 -19.10 10.40 -0.26
N ASN A 109 -17.87 10.89 -0.12
CA ASN A 109 -16.79 10.31 0.70
C ASN A 109 -16.65 8.78 0.53
N VAL A 110 -16.67 8.32 -0.73
CA VAL A 110 -16.81 6.90 -1.09
C VAL A 110 -15.68 6.07 -0.48
N LYS A 111 -14.44 6.56 -0.57
CA LYS A 111 -13.25 5.89 -0.02
C LYS A 111 -13.42 5.53 1.44
N MET A 112 -13.71 6.51 2.30
CA MET A 112 -13.76 6.27 3.75
C MET A 112 -14.95 5.41 4.15
N ASP A 113 -16.09 5.60 3.48
CA ASP A 113 -17.29 4.81 3.72
C ASP A 113 -17.07 3.32 3.39
N ILE A 114 -16.43 3.02 2.25
CA ILE A 114 -16.05 1.64 1.89
C ILE A 114 -15.03 1.05 2.87
N ILE A 115 -14.00 1.83 3.28
CA ILE A 115 -13.00 1.36 4.26
C ILE A 115 -13.67 0.96 5.57
N VAL A 116 -14.58 1.80 6.08
CA VAL A 116 -15.28 1.52 7.34
C VAL A 116 -16.14 0.27 7.20
N GLN A 117 -16.87 0.11 6.10
CA GLN A 117 -17.69 -1.07 5.88
C GLN A 117 -16.85 -2.36 5.74
N CYS A 118 -15.77 -2.33 4.97
CA CYS A 118 -14.83 -3.47 4.89
C CYS A 118 -14.23 -3.79 6.26
N LEU A 119 -13.87 -2.77 7.05
CA LEU A 119 -13.30 -2.95 8.39
C LEU A 119 -14.30 -3.62 9.34
N LEU A 120 -15.58 -3.24 9.26
CA LEU A 120 -16.65 -3.89 10.03
C LEU A 120 -16.86 -5.35 9.59
N LYS A 121 -16.53 -5.69 8.35
CA LYS A 121 -16.51 -7.06 7.82
C LYS A 121 -15.17 -7.79 8.07
N GLY A 122 -14.19 -7.14 8.72
CA GLY A 122 -12.93 -7.75 9.15
C GLY A 122 -11.69 -7.40 8.31
N VAL A 123 -11.80 -6.59 7.27
CA VAL A 123 -10.69 -6.24 6.36
C VAL A 123 -10.41 -4.75 6.34
N PHE A 124 -9.16 -4.38 6.64
CA PHE A 124 -8.70 -2.99 6.55
C PHE A 124 -8.01 -2.71 5.22
N PHE A 125 -8.44 -1.64 4.56
CA PHE A 125 -7.76 -1.05 3.40
C PHE A 125 -7.19 0.32 3.76
N TYR A 126 -6.02 0.64 3.23
CA TYR A 126 -5.42 1.96 3.43
C TYR A 126 -6.15 3.01 2.59
N PRO A 127 -6.38 4.23 3.11
CA PRO A 127 -6.94 5.31 2.32
C PRO A 127 -5.91 5.85 1.32
N GLY A 128 -6.35 6.05 0.09
CA GLY A 128 -5.62 6.83 -0.90
C GLY A 128 -5.64 8.33 -0.59
N TYR A 129 -4.56 9.03 -0.95
CA TYR A 129 -4.35 10.45 -0.58
C TYR A 129 -4.30 11.41 -1.77
N TYR A 130 -4.28 10.93 -3.00
CA TYR A 130 -4.31 11.78 -4.19
C TYR A 130 -5.73 12.27 -4.51
N GLU A 131 -5.89 13.58 -4.64
CA GLU A 131 -7.15 14.25 -4.98
C GLU A 131 -6.89 15.33 -6.04
N ASP A 132 -7.90 15.63 -6.87
CA ASP A 132 -7.89 16.78 -7.77
C ASP A 132 -8.05 18.10 -7.00
N GLU A 133 -8.01 19.24 -7.72
CA GLU A 133 -8.15 20.58 -7.13
C GLU A 133 -9.49 20.79 -6.38
N ARG A 134 -10.48 19.92 -6.60
CA ARG A 134 -11.79 19.94 -5.95
C ARG A 134 -11.90 18.94 -4.81
N GLY A 135 -10.80 18.26 -4.46
CA GLY A 135 -10.76 17.24 -3.42
C GLY A 135 -11.44 15.93 -3.81
N ARG A 136 -11.49 15.60 -5.11
CA ARG A 136 -12.08 14.36 -5.64
C ARG A 136 -11.00 13.39 -6.10
N GLY A 137 -11.23 12.10 -5.97
CA GLY A 137 -10.25 11.07 -6.34
C GLY A 137 -10.25 9.90 -5.37
N ASP A 138 -11.44 9.38 -5.06
CA ASP A 138 -11.58 8.29 -4.11
C ASP A 138 -10.86 7.03 -4.61
N HIS A 139 -9.92 6.53 -3.80
CA HIS A 139 -9.26 5.26 -4.05
C HIS A 139 -8.80 4.64 -2.74
N LEU A 140 -8.73 3.32 -2.73
CA LEU A 140 -8.17 2.51 -1.66
C LEU A 140 -6.78 2.03 -2.05
N MET A 141 -6.00 1.63 -1.06
CA MET A 141 -4.74 0.93 -1.26
C MET A 141 -4.75 -0.38 -0.46
N ILE A 142 -4.20 -1.44 -1.05
CA ILE A 142 -3.91 -2.71 -0.38
C ILE A 142 -2.41 -2.99 -0.46
N ALA A 143 -1.83 -3.31 0.69
CA ALA A 143 -0.41 -3.59 0.87
C ALA A 143 -0.22 -4.71 1.91
N PRO A 144 -0.64 -5.95 1.61
CA PRO A 144 -0.64 -7.01 2.60
C PRO A 144 0.78 -7.46 2.95
N PRO A 145 0.98 -8.08 4.12
CA PRO A 145 2.27 -8.65 4.49
C PRO A 145 2.67 -9.76 3.51
N PHE A 146 3.97 -9.99 3.32
CA PHE A 146 4.47 -10.96 2.34
C PHE A 146 4.11 -12.42 2.67
N ILE A 147 3.68 -12.68 3.90
CA ILE A 147 3.22 -14.00 4.35
C ILE A 147 1.74 -14.28 4.00
N ILE A 148 1.00 -13.32 3.43
CA ILE A 148 -0.42 -13.50 3.06
C ILE A 148 -0.62 -14.73 2.15
N THR A 149 -1.72 -15.46 2.31
CA THR A 149 -2.08 -16.61 1.46
C THR A 149 -3.08 -16.24 0.36
N GLU A 150 -3.27 -17.14 -0.62
CA GLU A 150 -4.27 -16.97 -1.68
C GLU A 150 -5.68 -16.85 -1.09
N GLU A 151 -6.02 -17.69 -0.09
CA GLU A 151 -7.33 -17.67 0.57
C GLU A 151 -7.59 -16.34 1.28
N GLN A 152 -6.56 -15.75 1.90
CA GLN A 152 -6.68 -14.44 2.55
C GLN A 152 -6.82 -13.30 1.53
N ILE A 153 -6.18 -13.42 0.36
CA ILE A 153 -6.38 -12.49 -0.76
C ILE A 153 -7.82 -12.60 -1.27
N ASP A 154 -8.31 -13.82 -1.46
CA ASP A 154 -9.68 -14.07 -1.91
C ASP A 154 -10.70 -13.50 -0.92
N GLU A 155 -10.49 -13.70 0.39
CA GLU A 155 -11.31 -13.10 1.45
C GLU A 155 -11.34 -11.57 1.35
N CYS A 156 -10.18 -10.94 1.19
CA CYS A 156 -10.07 -9.49 1.04
C CYS A 156 -10.85 -8.97 -0.18
N VAL A 157 -10.71 -9.65 -1.33
CA VAL A 157 -11.38 -9.27 -2.58
C VAL A 157 -12.89 -9.53 -2.51
N ALA A 158 -13.30 -10.64 -1.91
CA ALA A 158 -14.70 -10.99 -1.72
C ALA A 158 -15.42 -9.96 -0.83
N ILE A 159 -14.82 -9.60 0.32
CA ILE A 159 -15.39 -8.59 1.22
C ILE A 159 -15.48 -7.23 0.54
N LEU A 160 -14.46 -6.84 -0.25
CA LEU A 160 -14.50 -5.60 -1.00
C LEU A 160 -15.61 -5.62 -2.06
N ARG A 161 -15.73 -6.71 -2.84
CA ARG A 161 -16.81 -6.87 -3.83
C ARG A 161 -18.18 -6.74 -3.18
N GLU A 162 -18.44 -7.54 -2.13
CA GLU A 162 -19.70 -7.54 -1.41
C GLU A 162 -20.04 -6.13 -0.91
N THR A 163 -19.07 -5.44 -0.33
CA THR A 163 -19.24 -4.06 0.15
C THR A 163 -19.57 -3.08 -0.98
N LEU A 164 -18.91 -3.19 -2.13
CA LEU A 164 -19.17 -2.32 -3.28
C LEU A 164 -20.53 -2.59 -3.92
N GLU A 165 -20.97 -3.85 -3.94
CA GLU A 165 -22.29 -4.25 -4.44
C GLU A 165 -23.42 -3.77 -3.50
N ASP A 166 -23.27 -3.96 -2.19
CA ASP A 166 -24.22 -3.53 -1.16
C ASP A 166 -24.43 -2.00 -1.14
N SER A 167 -23.36 -1.25 -1.37
CA SER A 167 -23.34 0.21 -1.26
C SER A 167 -23.53 0.92 -2.60
N ARG A 168 -23.69 0.18 -3.71
CA ARG A 168 -23.76 0.76 -5.06
C ARG A 168 -24.81 1.86 -5.16
N ASP A 169 -26.06 1.53 -4.85
CA ASP A 169 -27.18 2.44 -5.10
C ASP A 169 -27.11 3.72 -4.24
N LYS A 170 -26.42 3.66 -3.09
CA LYS A 170 -26.16 4.83 -2.22
C LYS A 170 -25.34 5.91 -2.89
N TYR A 171 -24.33 5.55 -3.70
CA TYR A 171 -23.42 6.54 -4.31
C TYR A 171 -23.95 7.12 -5.62
N TYR A 172 -24.80 6.36 -6.31
CA TYR A 172 -25.43 6.75 -7.57
C TYR A 172 -26.77 7.47 -7.38
N ALA A 173 -27.33 7.47 -6.17
CA ALA A 173 -28.46 8.32 -5.82
C ALA A 173 -28.05 9.80 -5.85
N ASP A 174 -28.95 10.67 -6.32
CA ASP A 174 -28.76 12.12 -6.37
C ASP A 174 -28.53 12.72 -4.96
#